data_AF-A0A1T3NV26-F1
#
_entry.id   AF-A0A1T3NV26-F1
#
_cell.length_a   1.000
_cell.length_b   1.000
_cell.length_c   1.000
_cell.angle_alpha   90.00
_cell.angle_beta   90.00
_cell.angle_gamma   90.00
#
_symmetry.space_group_name_H-M   'P 1'
#
loop_
_entity.id
_entity.type
_entity.pdbx_description
1 polymer ?
#
loop_
_entity_poly.entity_id
_entity_poly.type
_entity_poly.pdbx_seq_one_letter_code
_entity_poly.pdbx_strand_id
1 'polypeptide(L)'
;MNPWLPPLAYSAWTALVLGVAIGSARRGGRRADRARLAELDAAEYAFVGGGAARAADVSILALLGAGALHLNRDGQVVAARAPAADAAGDAPLRILDREYGGLPLRDLRTRVAAAPEIQGIGADLFAAGLIARPDAGPRRLPRWALFATLPLGPATAIAGFVRADDATSGALPWVGLLLAVIGSQACVAGLLLLGVFGERVVPTAPTMRRLIRLRRDETAVAALGADGLGTVALWGLDRFPDPVVKEIFRRNAPTPAGRPPQSAWCGGASCASPQGARAGSCGGTADGCGT
;
A
#
# COMPACT_ATOMS: atom_id res chain seq x y z
N MET A 1 39.87 -24.52 -17.09
CA MET A 1 38.54 -24.28 -16.46
C MET A 1 37.81 -23.24 -17.28
N ASN A 2 36.54 -23.49 -17.63
CA ASN A 2 35.79 -22.60 -18.52
C ASN A 2 35.43 -21.29 -17.77
N PRO A 3 35.90 -20.11 -18.21
CA PRO A 3 35.69 -18.84 -17.48
C PRO A 3 34.22 -18.41 -17.38
N TRP A 4 33.33 -19.06 -18.14
CA TRP A 4 31.90 -18.77 -18.18
C TRP A 4 31.04 -19.50 -17.13
N LEU A 5 31.59 -20.49 -16.42
CA LEU A 5 30.85 -21.25 -15.41
C LEU A 5 30.38 -20.42 -14.20
N PRO A 6 31.22 -19.54 -13.59
CA PRO A 6 30.80 -18.73 -12.44
C PRO A 6 29.61 -17.78 -12.71
N PRO A 7 29.59 -16.97 -13.80
CA PRO A 7 28.46 -16.06 -14.04
C PRO A 7 27.16 -16.81 -14.35
N LEU A 8 27.23 -17.96 -15.04
CA LEU A 8 26.06 -18.79 -15.30
C LEU A 8 25.49 -19.37 -14.00
N ALA A 9 26.33 -19.88 -13.11
CA ALA A 9 25.90 -20.40 -11.81
C ALA A 9 25.24 -19.30 -10.95
N TYR A 10 25.79 -18.07 -10.96
CA TYR A 10 25.23 -16.93 -10.25
C TYR A 10 23.86 -16.52 -10.81
N SER A 11 23.72 -16.45 -12.14
CA SER A 11 22.45 -16.11 -12.80
C SER A 11 21.36 -17.16 -12.52
N ALA A 12 21.71 -18.45 -12.53
CA ALA A 12 20.79 -19.53 -12.18
C ALA A 12 20.36 -19.46 -10.71
N TRP A 13 21.30 -19.18 -9.79
CA TRP A 13 21.02 -19.06 -8.37
C TRP A 13 20.09 -17.88 -8.06
N THR A 14 20.38 -16.70 -8.61
CA THR A 14 19.55 -15.51 -8.43
C THR A 14 18.14 -15.72 -8.99
N ALA A 15 18.02 -16.34 -10.18
CA ALA A 15 16.72 -16.71 -10.75
C ALA A 15 15.96 -17.70 -9.84
N LEU A 16 16.66 -18.67 -9.24
CA LEU A 16 16.05 -19.65 -8.34
C LEU A 16 15.59 -19.01 -7.02
N VAL A 17 16.41 -18.18 -6.37
CA VAL A 17 16.03 -17.45 -5.14
C VAL A 17 14.85 -16.53 -5.41
N LEU A 18 14.88 -15.78 -6.52
CA LEU A 18 13.78 -14.92 -6.92
C LEU A 18 12.51 -15.75 -7.20
N GLY A 19 12.64 -16.88 -7.88
CA GLY A 19 11.53 -17.81 -8.14
C GLY A 19 10.92 -18.38 -6.86
N VAL A 20 11.75 -18.75 -5.87
CA VAL A 20 11.29 -19.24 -4.56
C VAL A 20 10.62 -18.12 -3.76
N ALA A 21 11.18 -16.91 -3.75
CA ALA A 21 10.58 -15.77 -3.06
C ALA A 21 9.23 -15.37 -3.66
N ILE A 22 9.13 -15.33 -5.00
CA ILE A 22 7.86 -15.10 -5.71
C ILE A 22 6.89 -16.26 -5.43
N GLY A 23 7.36 -17.50 -5.43
CA GLY A 23 6.56 -18.68 -5.18
C GLY A 23 6.01 -18.76 -3.75
N SER A 24 6.80 -18.38 -2.75
CA SER A 24 6.39 -18.35 -1.34
C SER A 24 5.40 -17.22 -1.07
N ALA A 25 5.65 -16.03 -1.63
CA ALA A 25 4.70 -14.92 -1.59
C ALA A 25 3.34 -15.31 -2.23
N ARG A 26 3.36 -16.11 -3.31
CA ARG A 26 2.15 -16.62 -3.96
C ARG A 26 1.43 -17.73 -3.17
N ARG A 27 2.13 -18.52 -2.34
CA ARG A 27 1.50 -19.61 -1.56
C ARG A 27 0.66 -19.11 -0.40
N GLY A 28 0.91 -17.89 0.11
CA GLY A 28 0.09 -17.27 1.15
C GLY A 28 -1.40 -17.13 0.78
N GLY A 29 -1.73 -17.10 -0.51
CA GLY A 29 -3.11 -16.95 -0.99
C GLY A 29 -3.93 -18.25 -1.17
N ARG A 30 -3.44 -19.42 -0.72
CA ARG A 30 -4.18 -20.69 -0.94
C ARG A 30 -5.50 -20.79 -0.14
N ARG A 31 -5.73 -19.89 0.81
CA ARG A 31 -6.99 -19.78 1.57
C ARG A 31 -7.77 -18.50 1.25
N ALA A 32 -7.53 -17.87 0.10
CA ALA A 32 -8.35 -16.75 -0.32
C ALA A 32 -9.81 -17.20 -0.46
N ASP A 33 -10.70 -16.60 0.31
CA ASP A 33 -12.12 -16.88 0.23
C ASP A 33 -12.67 -16.36 -1.10
N ARG A 34 -12.91 -17.29 -2.03
CA ARG A 34 -13.38 -16.96 -3.37
C ARG A 34 -14.82 -16.46 -3.37
N ALA A 35 -15.63 -16.89 -2.40
CA ALA A 35 -17.00 -16.42 -2.26
C ALA A 35 -16.98 -14.95 -1.82
N ARG A 36 -16.19 -14.63 -0.78
CA ARG A 36 -16.04 -13.23 -0.33
C ARG A 36 -15.48 -12.32 -1.43
N LEU A 37 -14.53 -12.82 -2.20
CA LEU A 37 -13.99 -12.09 -3.36
C LEU A 37 -15.11 -11.71 -4.37
N ALA A 38 -16.22 -12.45 -4.41
CA ALA A 38 -17.37 -12.17 -5.27
C ALA A 38 -18.31 -11.08 -4.82
N GLU A 39 -18.30 -10.80 -3.54
CA GLU A 39 -19.22 -9.90 -2.86
C GLU A 39 -18.54 -8.59 -2.46
N LEU A 40 -17.33 -8.33 -2.99
CA LEU A 40 -16.61 -7.11 -2.67
C LEU A 40 -17.34 -5.88 -3.17
N ASP A 41 -17.45 -4.87 -2.32
CA ASP A 41 -18.01 -3.57 -2.69
C ASP A 41 -16.95 -2.67 -3.37
N ALA A 42 -17.37 -1.48 -3.84
CA ALA A 42 -16.47 -0.54 -4.49
C ALA A 42 -15.33 -0.04 -3.59
N ALA A 43 -15.57 0.15 -2.29
CA ALA A 43 -14.58 0.64 -1.34
C ALA A 43 -13.54 -0.45 -1.02
N GLU A 44 -13.96 -1.70 -0.92
CA GLU A 44 -13.09 -2.87 -0.78
C GLU A 44 -12.24 -3.07 -2.04
N TYR A 45 -12.82 -3.00 -3.24
CA TYR A 45 -12.03 -3.06 -4.49
C TYR A 45 -11.02 -1.91 -4.58
N ALA A 46 -11.42 -0.71 -4.16
CA ALA A 46 -10.54 0.45 -4.08
C ALA A 46 -9.39 0.21 -3.08
N PHE A 47 -9.68 -0.36 -1.92
CA PHE A 47 -8.70 -0.71 -0.90
C PHE A 47 -7.69 -1.74 -1.42
N VAL A 48 -8.17 -2.79 -2.07
CA VAL A 48 -7.30 -3.80 -2.68
C VAL A 48 -6.42 -3.20 -3.79
N GLY A 49 -6.97 -2.27 -4.59
CA GLY A 49 -6.29 -1.69 -5.74
C GLY A 49 -5.33 -0.54 -5.44
N GLY A 50 -5.53 0.18 -4.33
CA GLY A 50 -4.78 1.39 -4.00
C GLY A 50 -4.67 1.72 -2.51
N GLY A 51 -5.03 0.78 -1.63
CA GLY A 51 -4.98 0.93 -0.17
C GLY A 51 -6.05 1.86 0.40
N ALA A 52 -5.89 2.20 1.68
CA ALA A 52 -6.82 3.04 2.43
C ALA A 52 -7.07 4.40 1.77
N ALA A 53 -6.06 5.01 1.15
CA ALA A 53 -6.20 6.28 0.46
C ALA A 53 -7.19 6.21 -0.72
N ARG A 54 -7.14 5.13 -1.51
CA ARG A 54 -8.07 4.96 -2.63
C ARG A 54 -9.47 4.59 -2.16
N ALA A 55 -9.58 3.78 -1.10
CA ALA A 55 -10.87 3.50 -0.47
C ALA A 55 -11.53 4.79 0.04
N ALA A 56 -10.76 5.65 0.70
CA ALA A 56 -11.22 6.97 1.15
C ALA A 56 -11.69 7.84 -0.03
N ASP A 57 -10.97 7.86 -1.14
CA ASP A 57 -11.38 8.61 -2.34
C ASP A 57 -12.74 8.13 -2.87
N VAL A 58 -12.95 6.81 -2.95
CA VAL A 58 -14.22 6.23 -3.39
C VAL A 58 -15.34 6.55 -2.40
N SER A 59 -15.11 6.47 -1.10
CA SER A 59 -16.09 6.86 -0.08
C SER A 59 -16.46 8.34 -0.20
N ILE A 60 -15.48 9.25 -0.36
CA ILE A 60 -15.74 10.69 -0.53
C ILE A 60 -16.53 10.97 -1.82
N LEU A 61 -16.22 10.29 -2.91
CA LEU A 61 -16.97 10.43 -4.15
C LEU A 61 -18.39 9.88 -4.04
N ALA A 62 -18.61 8.79 -3.31
CA ALA A 62 -19.95 8.26 -3.06
C ALA A 62 -20.81 9.28 -2.30
N LEU A 63 -20.21 9.97 -1.33
CA LEU A 63 -20.85 11.03 -0.55
C LEU A 63 -21.18 12.27 -1.41
N LEU A 64 -20.31 12.58 -2.37
CA LEU A 64 -20.55 13.64 -3.35
C LEU A 64 -21.70 13.27 -4.29
N GLY A 65 -21.72 12.04 -4.82
CA GLY A 65 -22.80 11.54 -5.68
C GLY A 65 -24.14 11.49 -4.97
N ALA A 66 -24.15 11.13 -3.68
CA ALA A 66 -25.34 11.16 -2.83
C ALA A 66 -25.78 12.59 -2.43
N GLY A 67 -24.97 13.62 -2.74
CA GLY A 67 -25.24 14.99 -2.32
C GLY A 67 -25.16 15.22 -0.82
N ALA A 68 -24.50 14.33 -0.07
CA ALA A 68 -24.26 14.50 1.37
C ALA A 68 -23.10 15.47 1.63
N LEU A 69 -22.17 15.55 0.68
CA LEU A 69 -20.99 16.40 0.71
C LEU A 69 -20.97 17.29 -0.53
N HIS A 70 -20.58 18.54 -0.36
CA HIS A 70 -20.26 19.45 -1.44
C HIS A 70 -18.81 19.91 -1.34
N LEU A 71 -18.17 20.11 -2.50
CA LEU A 71 -16.83 20.68 -2.58
C LEU A 71 -16.94 22.08 -3.17
N ASN A 72 -16.35 23.05 -2.49
CA ASN A 72 -16.08 24.34 -3.11
C ASN A 72 -14.94 24.19 -4.15
N ARG A 73 -14.83 25.15 -5.07
CA ARG A 73 -13.78 25.22 -6.11
C ARG A 73 -12.36 25.19 -5.52
N ASP A 74 -12.20 25.66 -4.29
CA ASP A 74 -10.94 25.66 -3.54
C ASP A 74 -10.64 24.30 -2.89
N GLY A 75 -11.54 23.32 -3.01
CA GLY A 75 -11.42 22.01 -2.38
C GLY A 75 -11.77 22.01 -0.89
N GLN A 76 -12.48 23.02 -0.40
CA GLN A 76 -13.06 22.99 0.94
C GLN A 76 -14.34 22.15 0.96
N VAL A 77 -14.48 21.35 2.00
CA VAL A 77 -15.62 20.46 2.21
C VAL A 77 -16.74 21.23 2.90
N VAL A 78 -17.92 21.23 2.29
CA VAL A 78 -19.14 21.82 2.86
C VAL A 78 -20.12 20.67 3.05
N ALA A 79 -20.50 20.41 4.30
CA ALA A 79 -21.54 19.43 4.60
C ALA A 79 -22.88 19.96 4.07
N ALA A 80 -23.50 19.19 3.17
CA ALA A 80 -24.70 19.62 2.45
C ALA A 80 -25.98 19.34 3.24
N ARG A 81 -26.01 18.22 3.96
CA ARG A 81 -27.21 17.73 4.64
C ARG A 81 -26.84 16.73 5.73
N ALA A 82 -27.48 16.87 6.89
CA ALA A 82 -27.52 15.80 7.88
C ALA A 82 -28.16 14.56 7.21
N PRO A 83 -27.48 13.41 7.15
CA PRO A 83 -28.04 12.22 6.54
C PRO A 83 -29.35 11.86 7.26
N ALA A 84 -30.40 11.53 6.50
CA ALA A 84 -31.63 11.03 7.08
C ALA A 84 -31.31 9.81 7.95
N ALA A 85 -31.83 9.79 9.18
CA ALA A 85 -31.44 8.85 10.24
C ALA A 85 -31.62 7.36 9.89
N ASP A 86 -32.34 7.06 8.79
CA ASP A 86 -32.74 5.71 8.39
C ASP A 86 -31.80 5.06 7.35
N ALA A 87 -30.73 5.73 6.90
CA ALA A 87 -29.72 5.13 6.04
C ALA A 87 -28.76 4.23 6.86
N ALA A 88 -29.27 3.09 7.33
CA ALA A 88 -28.57 2.14 8.21
C ALA A 88 -27.35 1.43 7.58
N GLY A 89 -27.01 1.72 6.31
CA GLY A 89 -25.94 1.05 5.57
C GLY A 89 -24.56 1.71 5.63
N ASP A 90 -24.49 3.00 5.96
CA ASP A 90 -23.26 3.78 5.77
C ASP A 90 -22.65 4.19 7.12
N ALA A 91 -22.01 3.23 7.79
CA ALA A 91 -21.14 3.50 8.94
C ALA A 91 -20.17 4.70 8.74
N PRO A 92 -19.56 4.92 7.55
CA PRO A 92 -18.72 6.10 7.34
C PRO A 92 -19.49 7.44 7.30
N LEU A 93 -20.81 7.45 7.02
CA LEU A 93 -21.64 8.67 6.97
C LEU A 93 -21.83 9.31 8.35
N ARG A 94 -21.85 8.52 9.43
CA ARG A 94 -22.12 9.03 10.79
C ARG A 94 -21.02 9.95 11.33
N ILE A 95 -19.80 9.88 10.78
CA ILE A 95 -18.66 10.65 11.28
C ILE A 95 -18.59 12.03 10.60
N LEU A 96 -19.18 12.19 9.41
CA LEU A 96 -18.99 13.39 8.56
C LEU A 96 -19.72 14.66 9.02
N ASP A 97 -20.82 14.53 9.74
CA ASP A 97 -21.81 15.61 9.87
C ASP A 97 -21.43 16.72 10.87
N ARG A 98 -20.50 16.46 11.82
CA ARG A 98 -20.10 17.46 12.84
C ARG A 98 -18.64 17.89 12.80
N GLU A 99 -17.72 17.02 12.38
CA GLU A 99 -16.28 17.30 12.50
C GLU A 99 -15.59 17.74 11.20
N TYR A 100 -16.23 17.56 10.04
CA TYR A 100 -15.52 17.66 8.75
C TYR A 100 -15.91 18.85 7.89
N GLY A 101 -16.93 19.62 8.28
CA GLY A 101 -17.29 20.87 7.61
C GLY A 101 -16.16 21.90 7.69
N GLY A 102 -15.82 22.49 6.55
CA GLY A 102 -14.77 23.51 6.44
C GLY A 102 -13.34 22.96 6.32
N LEU A 103 -13.14 21.64 6.43
CA LEU A 103 -11.81 21.06 6.24
C LEU A 103 -11.40 21.10 4.76
N PRO A 104 -10.10 21.31 4.47
CA PRO A 104 -9.59 21.11 3.13
C PRO A 104 -9.68 19.61 2.77
N LEU A 105 -9.98 19.32 1.51
CA LEU A 105 -10.16 17.96 1.00
C LEU A 105 -8.95 17.05 1.29
N ARG A 106 -7.73 17.61 1.28
CA ARG A 106 -6.51 16.86 1.63
C ARG A 106 -6.57 16.28 3.05
N ASP A 107 -7.02 17.08 4.02
CA ASP A 107 -7.10 16.66 5.42
C ASP A 107 -8.25 15.69 5.61
N LEU A 108 -9.38 15.92 4.94
CA LEU A 108 -10.49 14.96 4.91
C LEU A 108 -10.01 13.60 4.40
N ARG A 109 -9.33 13.54 3.25
CA ARG A 109 -8.80 12.29 2.68
C ARG A 109 -7.88 11.56 3.64
N THR A 110 -6.99 12.30 4.32
CA THR A 110 -6.05 11.73 5.28
C THR A 110 -6.78 11.16 6.50
N ARG A 111 -7.77 11.89 7.03
CA ARG A 111 -8.58 11.45 8.18
C ARG A 111 -9.48 10.27 7.84
N VAL A 112 -10.17 10.31 6.69
CA VAL A 112 -11.03 9.20 6.22
C VAL A 112 -10.18 7.95 5.97
N ALA A 113 -9.01 8.08 5.35
CA ALA A 113 -8.10 6.93 5.17
C ALA A 113 -7.61 6.35 6.51
N ALA A 114 -7.47 7.18 7.55
CA ALA A 114 -7.10 6.75 8.89
C ALA A 114 -8.28 6.28 9.76
N ALA A 115 -9.52 6.47 9.30
CA ALA A 115 -10.72 6.13 10.05
C ALA A 115 -10.79 4.62 10.32
N PRO A 116 -11.26 4.21 11.52
CA PRO A 116 -11.28 2.80 11.92
C PRO A 116 -12.14 1.93 10.98
N GLU A 117 -13.14 2.50 10.32
CA GLU A 117 -13.97 1.81 9.33
C GLU A 117 -13.16 1.42 8.09
N ILE A 118 -12.38 2.35 7.52
CA ILE A 118 -11.52 2.08 6.36
C ILE A 118 -10.37 1.13 6.74
N GLN A 119 -9.83 1.25 7.96
CA GLN A 119 -8.85 0.30 8.47
C GLN A 119 -9.46 -1.10 8.71
N GLY A 120 -10.71 -1.15 9.15
CA GLY A 120 -11.51 -2.36 9.32
C GLY A 120 -11.67 -3.14 8.03
N ILE A 121 -11.97 -2.46 6.91
CA ILE A 121 -11.97 -3.06 5.56
C ILE A 121 -10.65 -3.78 5.30
N GLY A 122 -9.51 -3.14 5.60
CA GLY A 122 -8.20 -3.76 5.45
C GLY A 122 -8.02 -5.01 6.32
N ALA A 123 -8.48 -4.96 7.57
CA ALA A 123 -8.41 -6.10 8.48
C ALA A 123 -9.27 -7.28 8.00
N ASP A 124 -10.47 -7.01 7.51
CA ASP A 124 -11.41 -8.01 7.01
C ASP A 124 -10.92 -8.67 5.72
N LEU A 125 -10.44 -7.86 4.77
CA LEU A 125 -9.81 -8.35 3.54
C LEU A 125 -8.56 -9.19 3.82
N PHE A 126 -7.80 -8.83 4.86
CA PHE A 126 -6.64 -9.60 5.30
C PHE A 126 -7.06 -10.92 5.93
N ALA A 127 -8.07 -10.91 6.82
CA ALA A 127 -8.63 -12.11 7.43
C ALA A 127 -9.18 -13.08 6.38
N ALA A 128 -9.81 -12.56 5.32
CA ALA A 128 -10.30 -13.33 4.17
C ALA A 128 -9.18 -13.81 3.21
N GLY A 129 -7.91 -13.45 3.46
CA GLY A 129 -6.77 -13.83 2.62
C GLY A 129 -6.78 -13.18 1.23
N LEU A 130 -7.48 -12.06 1.07
CA LEU A 130 -7.60 -11.34 -0.21
C LEU A 130 -6.46 -10.35 -0.43
N ILE A 131 -5.90 -9.82 0.66
CA ILE A 131 -4.68 -8.99 0.65
C ILE A 131 -3.60 -9.62 1.51
N ALA A 132 -2.33 -9.40 1.15
CA ALA A 132 -1.20 -9.76 2.00
C ALA A 132 -0.93 -8.64 3.00
N ARG A 133 -0.57 -8.99 4.25
CA ARG A 133 -0.24 -8.01 5.29
C ARG A 133 0.89 -7.09 4.80
N PRO A 134 0.78 -5.76 4.93
CA PRO A 134 1.89 -4.86 4.61
C PRO A 134 3.13 -5.15 5.49
N ASP A 135 2.92 -5.61 6.73
CA ASP A 135 4.02 -6.08 7.62
C ASP A 135 4.64 -7.41 7.19
N ALA A 136 4.00 -8.14 6.27
CA ALA A 136 4.64 -9.23 5.52
C ALA A 136 5.47 -8.71 4.34
N GLY A 137 5.77 -7.40 4.32
CA GLY A 137 6.92 -6.85 3.61
C GLY A 137 8.20 -7.66 3.88
N PRO A 138 9.28 -7.38 3.15
CA PRO A 138 10.45 -8.26 3.03
C PRO A 138 11.22 -8.59 4.33
N ARG A 139 10.73 -8.22 5.51
CA ARG A 139 11.10 -8.88 6.77
C ARG A 139 10.87 -10.41 6.73
N ARG A 140 10.06 -10.92 5.80
CA ARG A 140 9.98 -12.35 5.44
C ARG A 140 10.50 -12.69 4.04
N LEU A 141 11.39 -11.89 3.44
CA LEU A 141 12.54 -12.56 2.85
C LEU A 141 13.17 -13.23 4.06
N PRO A 142 13.09 -14.56 4.16
CA PRO A 142 13.57 -15.22 5.35
C PRO A 142 15.01 -14.74 5.51
N ARG A 143 15.41 -14.33 6.72
CA ARG A 143 16.73 -13.68 6.92
C ARG A 143 17.85 -14.47 6.20
N TRP A 144 17.71 -15.80 6.09
CA TRP A 144 18.57 -16.66 5.28
C TRP A 144 18.70 -16.25 3.81
N ALA A 145 17.68 -15.75 3.11
CA ALA A 145 17.78 -15.33 1.71
C ALA A 145 18.61 -14.06 1.59
N LEU A 146 18.44 -13.10 2.51
CA LEU A 146 19.30 -11.91 2.60
C LEU A 146 20.73 -12.32 2.97
N PHE A 147 20.89 -13.21 3.96
CA PHE A 147 22.17 -13.78 4.36
C PHE A 147 22.80 -14.73 3.32
N ALA A 148 22.04 -15.26 2.37
CA ALA A 148 22.56 -16.11 1.29
C ALA A 148 23.05 -15.27 0.10
N THR A 149 22.42 -14.11 -0.15
CA THR A 149 22.85 -13.20 -1.21
C THR A 149 23.98 -12.27 -0.76
N LEU A 150 24.03 -11.89 0.53
CA LEU A 150 25.04 -10.96 1.07
C LEU A 150 26.50 -11.46 0.95
N PRO A 151 26.85 -12.73 1.25
CA PRO A 151 28.23 -13.21 1.16
C PRO A 151 28.64 -13.62 -0.26
N LEU A 152 27.68 -13.84 -1.16
CA LEU A 152 27.98 -14.29 -2.52
C LEU A 152 28.62 -13.18 -3.37
N GLY A 153 28.26 -11.92 -3.13
CA GLY A 153 28.92 -10.76 -3.74
C GLY A 153 30.41 -10.64 -3.39
N PRO A 154 30.80 -10.59 -2.10
CA PRO A 154 32.20 -10.55 -1.71
C PRO A 154 32.96 -11.84 -2.05
N ALA A 155 32.35 -13.03 -1.93
CA ALA A 155 33.03 -14.28 -2.30
C ALA A 155 33.38 -14.34 -3.80
N THR A 156 32.48 -13.86 -4.68
CA THR A 156 32.77 -13.79 -6.13
C THR A 156 33.77 -12.69 -6.47
N ALA A 157 33.75 -11.55 -5.75
CA ALA A 157 34.76 -10.50 -5.88
C ALA A 157 36.16 -10.98 -5.44
N ILE A 158 36.27 -11.68 -4.30
CA ILE A 158 37.54 -12.24 -3.80
C ILE A 158 38.04 -13.32 -4.76
N ALA A 159 37.18 -14.21 -5.25
CA ALA A 159 37.58 -15.23 -6.23
C ALA A 159 38.04 -14.64 -7.56
N GLY A 160 37.46 -13.51 -7.99
CA GLY A 160 37.94 -12.74 -9.14
C GLY A 160 39.29 -12.07 -8.88
N PHE A 161 39.49 -11.53 -7.68
CA PHE A 161 40.73 -10.86 -7.27
C PHE A 161 41.91 -11.83 -7.15
N VAL A 162 41.73 -12.97 -6.47
CA VAL A 162 42.78 -13.99 -6.31
C VAL A 162 43.23 -14.57 -7.66
N ARG A 163 42.36 -14.57 -8.68
CA ARG A 163 42.70 -15.05 -10.02
C ARG A 163 43.37 -13.99 -10.90
N ALA A 164 43.30 -12.71 -10.51
CA ALA A 164 43.90 -11.61 -11.25
C ALA A 164 45.40 -11.44 -10.96
N ASP A 165 45.88 -11.89 -9.78
CA ASP A 165 47.29 -11.78 -9.39
C ASP A 165 48.25 -12.60 -10.27
N ASP A 166 47.76 -13.66 -10.93
CA ASP A 166 48.59 -14.49 -11.83
C ASP A 166 48.74 -13.91 -13.24
N ALA A 167 48.00 -12.84 -13.60
CA ALA A 167 47.96 -12.31 -14.96
C ALA A 167 48.25 -10.80 -15.00
N THR A 168 49.53 -10.47 -15.11
CA THR A 168 50.10 -9.25 -15.75
C THR A 168 49.12 -8.17 -16.22
N SER A 169 49.16 -7.02 -15.53
CA SER A 169 48.86 -5.64 -15.99
C SER A 169 47.54 -5.29 -16.73
N GLY A 170 46.60 -6.21 -16.94
CA GLY A 170 45.35 -5.95 -17.68
C GLY A 170 44.03 -6.16 -16.91
N ALA A 171 44.08 -6.57 -15.63
CA ALA A 171 42.93 -7.14 -14.92
C ALA A 171 42.03 -6.13 -14.16
N LEU A 172 42.51 -4.89 -13.92
CA LEU A 172 41.74 -3.84 -13.24
C LEU A 172 40.33 -3.54 -13.83
N PRO A 173 40.12 -3.48 -15.16
CA PRO A 173 38.79 -3.15 -15.71
C PRO A 173 37.74 -4.23 -15.44
N TRP A 174 38.15 -5.50 -15.28
CA TRP A 174 37.22 -6.60 -15.05
C TRP A 174 36.62 -6.62 -13.65
N VAL A 175 37.42 -6.29 -12.63
CA VAL A 175 36.96 -6.20 -11.24
C VAL A 175 35.95 -5.07 -11.07
N GLY A 176 36.20 -3.93 -11.73
CA GLY A 176 35.26 -2.79 -11.75
C GLY A 176 33.92 -3.14 -12.41
N LEU A 177 33.95 -3.86 -13.54
CA LEU A 177 32.75 -4.31 -14.23
C LEU A 177 31.91 -5.26 -13.34
N LEU A 178 32.56 -6.20 -12.65
CA LEU A 178 31.87 -7.18 -11.82
C LEU A 178 31.22 -6.53 -10.59
N LEU A 179 31.92 -5.60 -9.94
CA LEU A 179 31.38 -4.78 -8.85
C LEU A 179 30.21 -3.90 -9.31
N ALA A 180 30.29 -3.30 -10.51
CA ALA A 180 29.21 -2.50 -11.07
C ALA A 180 27.97 -3.34 -11.35
N VAL A 181 28.13 -4.56 -11.90
CA VAL A 181 27.00 -5.48 -12.13
C VAL A 181 26.36 -5.91 -10.82
N ILE A 182 27.14 -6.33 -9.82
CA ILE A 182 26.62 -6.74 -8.51
C ILE A 182 25.93 -5.56 -7.81
N GLY A 183 26.57 -4.38 -7.81
CA GLY A 183 26.02 -3.16 -7.23
C GLY A 183 24.71 -2.73 -7.89
N SER A 184 24.64 -2.79 -9.22
CA SER A 184 23.41 -2.47 -9.97
C SER A 184 22.27 -3.45 -9.64
N GLN A 185 22.57 -4.75 -9.53
CA GLN A 185 21.55 -5.75 -9.18
C GLN A 185 21.07 -5.62 -7.73
N ALA A 186 21.98 -5.36 -6.79
CA ALA A 186 21.63 -5.08 -5.40
C ALA A 186 20.79 -3.79 -5.29
N CYS A 187 21.12 -2.77 -6.08
CA CYS A 187 20.38 -1.52 -6.12
C CYS A 187 18.98 -1.72 -6.75
N VAL A 188 18.86 -2.47 -7.85
CA VAL A 188 17.56 -2.80 -8.46
C VAL A 188 16.72 -3.67 -7.52
N ALA A 189 17.30 -4.68 -6.88
CA ALA A 189 16.60 -5.48 -5.87
C ALA A 189 16.16 -4.61 -4.68
N GLY A 190 17.03 -3.74 -4.19
CA GLY A 190 16.74 -2.77 -3.14
C GLY A 190 15.61 -1.82 -3.53
N LEU A 191 15.65 -1.24 -4.73
CA LEU A 191 14.62 -0.33 -5.25
C LEU A 191 13.29 -1.05 -5.51
N LEU A 192 13.31 -2.30 -5.98
CA LEU A 192 12.10 -3.11 -6.09
C LEU A 192 11.52 -3.43 -4.71
N LEU A 193 12.36 -3.68 -3.71
CA LEU A 193 11.93 -3.97 -2.35
C LEU A 193 11.45 -2.72 -1.58
N LEU A 194 12.10 -1.57 -1.77
CA LEU A 194 11.76 -0.29 -1.14
C LEU A 194 10.62 0.43 -1.86
N GLY A 195 10.62 0.44 -3.19
CA GLY A 195 9.68 1.22 -4.01
C GLY A 195 8.34 0.54 -4.26
N VAL A 196 8.28 -0.80 -4.28
CA VAL A 196 7.03 -1.54 -4.54
C VAL A 196 6.24 -1.82 -3.26
N PHE A 197 6.91 -1.92 -2.11
CA PHE A 197 6.29 -2.36 -0.84
C PHE A 197 6.18 -1.27 0.23
N GLY A 198 6.60 -0.04 -0.06
CA GLY A 198 6.30 1.11 0.79
C GLY A 198 4.79 1.36 0.80
N GLU A 199 4.11 0.92 1.86
CA GLU A 199 2.69 1.15 2.18
C GLU A 199 1.64 0.59 1.20
N ARG A 200 2.06 -0.01 0.09
CA ARG A 200 1.13 -0.55 -0.90
C ARG A 200 0.55 -1.88 -0.43
N VAL A 201 -0.76 -1.91 -0.26
CA VAL A 201 -1.54 -3.14 -0.10
C VAL A 201 -1.27 -4.03 -1.31
N VAL A 202 -0.76 -5.24 -1.06
CA VAL A 202 -0.44 -6.19 -2.12
C VAL A 202 -1.61 -7.17 -2.27
N PRO A 203 -2.39 -7.11 -3.35
CA PRO A 203 -3.44 -8.09 -3.59
C PRO A 203 -2.85 -9.49 -3.77
N THR A 204 -3.50 -10.50 -3.22
CA THR A 204 -3.08 -11.88 -3.47
C THR A 204 -3.31 -12.26 -4.94
N ALA A 205 -2.60 -13.29 -5.43
CA ALA A 205 -2.71 -13.75 -6.82
C ALA A 205 -4.17 -13.98 -7.32
N PRO A 206 -5.09 -14.63 -6.56
CA PRO A 206 -6.48 -14.78 -7.01
C PRO A 206 -7.20 -13.44 -7.10
N THR A 207 -7.02 -12.56 -6.12
CA THR A 207 -7.58 -11.21 -6.09
C THR A 207 -7.10 -10.39 -7.28
N MET A 208 -5.80 -10.42 -7.57
CA MET A 208 -5.22 -9.72 -8.71
C MET A 208 -5.76 -10.23 -10.06
N ARG A 209 -5.92 -11.55 -10.21
CA ARG A 209 -6.54 -12.12 -11.43
C ARG A 209 -7.97 -11.64 -11.62
N ARG A 210 -8.74 -11.54 -10.53
CA ARG A 210 -10.10 -11.02 -10.61
C ARG A 210 -10.11 -9.55 -10.96
N LEU A 211 -9.28 -8.71 -10.31
CA LEU A 211 -9.15 -7.30 -10.66
C LEU A 211 -8.84 -7.10 -12.15
N ILE A 212 -7.93 -7.91 -12.70
CA ILE A 212 -7.61 -7.87 -14.14
C ILE A 212 -8.82 -8.22 -15.01
N ARG A 213 -9.61 -9.23 -14.63
CA ARG A 213 -10.84 -9.60 -15.36
C ARG A 213 -11.89 -8.51 -15.28
N LEU A 214 -12.13 -7.99 -14.08
CA LEU A 214 -13.09 -6.92 -13.82
C LEU A 214 -12.75 -5.66 -14.62
N ARG A 215 -11.45 -5.27 -14.67
CA ARG A 215 -10.96 -4.15 -15.48
C ARG A 215 -11.14 -4.32 -17.00
N ARG A 216 -11.45 -5.52 -17.49
CA ARG A 216 -11.73 -5.74 -18.91
C ARG A 216 -13.21 -5.68 -19.24
N ASP A 217 -14.07 -5.72 -18.22
CA ASP A 217 -15.51 -5.78 -18.37
C ASP A 217 -16.13 -4.47 -17.88
N GLU A 218 -16.36 -3.54 -18.80
CA GLU A 218 -16.92 -2.22 -18.50
C GLU A 218 -18.30 -2.31 -17.83
N THR A 219 -19.08 -3.35 -18.15
CA THR A 219 -20.40 -3.55 -17.54
C THR A 219 -20.28 -3.98 -16.09
N ALA A 220 -19.34 -4.89 -15.79
CA ALA A 220 -19.05 -5.29 -14.43
C ALA A 220 -18.49 -4.12 -13.60
N VAL A 221 -17.68 -3.25 -14.20
CA VAL A 221 -17.20 -2.03 -13.54
C VAL A 221 -18.34 -1.07 -13.23
N ALA A 222 -19.23 -0.81 -14.19
CA ALA A 222 -20.38 0.07 -13.98
C ALA A 222 -21.31 -0.48 -12.88
N ALA A 223 -21.43 -1.80 -12.75
CA ALA A 223 -22.21 -2.44 -11.71
C ALA A 223 -21.64 -2.29 -10.29
N LEU A 224 -20.36 -1.93 -10.13
CA LEU A 224 -19.75 -1.75 -8.80
C LEU A 224 -20.21 -0.47 -8.10
N GLY A 225 -20.71 0.51 -8.84
CA GLY A 225 -21.21 1.74 -8.25
C GLY A 225 -21.64 2.75 -9.30
N ALA A 226 -22.63 3.56 -8.94
CA ALA A 226 -23.11 4.67 -9.76
C ALA A 226 -22.01 5.72 -10.01
N ASP A 227 -22.24 6.59 -10.98
CA ASP A 227 -21.46 7.82 -11.22
C ASP A 227 -19.94 7.62 -11.40
N GLY A 228 -19.53 6.43 -11.85
CA GLY A 228 -18.12 6.12 -12.11
C GLY A 228 -17.30 5.73 -10.87
N LEU A 229 -17.94 5.43 -9.74
CA LEU A 229 -17.26 4.93 -8.53
C LEU A 229 -16.47 3.64 -8.79
N GLY A 230 -17.06 2.69 -9.54
CA GLY A 230 -16.36 1.47 -9.95
C GLY A 230 -15.09 1.75 -10.74
N THR A 231 -15.12 2.81 -11.56
CA THR A 231 -13.96 3.26 -12.33
C THR A 231 -12.85 3.81 -11.42
N VAL A 232 -13.20 4.60 -10.41
CA VAL A 232 -12.22 5.12 -9.45
C VAL A 232 -11.66 4.01 -8.56
N ALA A 233 -12.49 3.05 -8.14
CA ALA A 233 -12.04 1.91 -7.36
C ALA A 233 -10.92 1.13 -8.10
N LEU A 234 -11.11 0.86 -9.38
CA LEU A 234 -10.19 0.01 -10.14
C LEU A 234 -8.99 0.75 -10.73
N TRP A 235 -9.18 1.95 -11.28
CA TRP A 235 -8.12 2.69 -11.96
C TRP A 235 -7.64 3.92 -11.20
N GLY A 236 -8.43 4.44 -10.26
CA GLY A 236 -8.15 5.68 -9.53
C GLY A 236 -8.84 6.90 -10.15
N LEU A 237 -8.63 8.05 -9.52
CA LEU A 237 -9.25 9.33 -9.89
C LEU A 237 -8.96 9.79 -11.33
N ASP A 238 -7.89 9.30 -11.95
CA ASP A 238 -7.53 9.67 -13.33
C ASP A 238 -8.60 9.31 -14.37
N ARG A 239 -9.48 8.36 -14.06
CA ARG A 239 -10.57 7.90 -14.93
C ARG A 239 -11.96 8.35 -14.46
N PHE A 240 -12.05 9.25 -13.48
CA PHE A 240 -13.34 9.81 -13.06
C PHE A 240 -13.95 10.67 -14.18
N PRO A 241 -15.28 10.58 -14.45
CA PRO A 241 -15.91 11.25 -15.59
C PRO A 241 -15.95 12.78 -15.46
N ASP A 242 -16.05 13.32 -14.24
CA ASP A 242 -16.10 14.77 -14.02
C ASP A 242 -14.67 15.37 -13.96
N PRO A 243 -14.27 16.20 -14.94
CA PRO A 243 -12.93 16.81 -14.96
C PRO A 243 -12.73 17.85 -13.85
N VAL A 244 -13.80 18.50 -13.37
CA VAL A 244 -13.72 19.51 -12.30
C VAL A 244 -13.42 18.83 -10.98
N VAL A 245 -14.18 17.79 -10.63
CA VAL A 245 -13.94 17.01 -9.41
C VAL A 245 -12.55 16.37 -9.46
N LYS A 246 -12.18 15.77 -10.59
CA LYS A 246 -10.84 15.20 -10.80
C LYS A 246 -9.73 16.22 -10.54
N GLU A 247 -9.87 17.43 -11.06
CA GLU A 247 -8.88 18.50 -10.88
C GLU A 247 -8.81 18.98 -9.43
N ILE A 248 -9.95 19.13 -8.75
CA ILE A 248 -10.00 19.47 -7.31
C ILE A 248 -9.25 18.40 -6.49
N PHE A 249 -9.51 17.12 -6.74
CA PHE A 249 -8.83 16.01 -6.05
C PHE A 249 -7.34 15.96 -6.36
N ARG A 250 -6.92 16.29 -7.59
CA ARG A 250 -5.52 16.32 -8.00
C ARG A 250 -4.75 17.44 -7.31
N ARG A 251 -5.32 18.65 -7.23
CA ARG A 251 -4.72 19.79 -6.51
C ARG A 251 -4.62 19.52 -5.01
N ASN A 252 -5.59 18.80 -4.45
CA ASN A 252 -5.63 18.40 -3.05
C ASN A 252 -5.03 17.01 -2.79
N ALA A 253 -4.25 16.47 -3.73
CA ALA A 253 -3.49 15.25 -3.48
C ALA A 253 -2.50 15.50 -2.32
N PRO A 254 -2.35 14.55 -1.39
CA PRO A 254 -1.32 14.67 -0.37
C PRO A 254 0.01 14.88 -1.09
N THR A 255 0.60 16.07 -0.94
CA THR A 255 1.99 16.26 -1.33
C THR A 255 2.79 15.25 -0.50
N PRO A 256 3.72 14.49 -1.09
CA PRO A 256 4.67 13.69 -0.32
C PRO A 256 5.56 14.66 0.46
N ALA A 257 5.02 15.23 1.53
CA ALA A 257 5.74 16.00 2.51
C ALA A 257 6.73 15.04 3.15
N GLY A 258 7.98 15.47 3.30
CA GLY A 258 9.03 14.67 3.93
C GLY A 258 8.52 14.00 5.20
N ARG A 259 8.38 12.68 5.14
CA ARG A 259 8.16 11.74 6.24
C ARG A 259 7.40 12.31 7.46
N PRO A 260 6.06 12.29 7.48
CA PRO A 260 5.31 12.42 8.72
C PRO A 260 5.55 11.21 9.64
N PRO A 261 5.33 11.35 10.97
CA PRO A 261 5.60 10.31 11.95
C PRO A 261 4.76 9.07 11.68
N GLN A 262 5.41 7.91 11.73
CA GLN A 262 4.82 6.59 11.54
C GLN A 262 3.50 6.48 12.32
N SER A 263 2.39 6.39 11.62
CA SER A 263 1.13 5.96 12.21
C SER A 263 1.35 4.52 12.71
N ALA A 264 1.47 4.40 14.03
CA ALA A 264 1.54 3.12 14.70
C ALA A 264 0.23 2.39 14.43
N TRP A 265 0.27 1.46 13.47
CA TRP A 265 -0.79 0.50 13.27
C TRP A 265 -0.88 -0.33 14.55
N CYS A 266 -1.88 -0.06 15.39
CA CYS A 266 -2.10 -0.73 16.67
C CYS A 266 -2.51 -2.20 16.45
N GLY A 267 -1.50 -3.05 16.23
CA GLY A 267 -1.63 -4.50 16.30
C GLY A 267 -1.60 -4.97 17.75
N GLY A 268 -2.79 -5.13 18.32
CA GLY A 268 -3.21 -5.91 19.48
C GLY A 268 -2.20 -6.63 20.40
N ALA A 269 -2.37 -6.31 21.70
CA ALA A 269 -2.55 -7.22 22.84
C ALA A 269 -1.49 -8.29 23.14
N SER A 270 -0.71 -8.03 24.20
CA SER A 270 -0.36 -9.05 25.20
C SER A 270 -1.18 -8.80 26.46
N CYS A 271 -2.01 -9.78 26.81
CA CYS A 271 -2.78 -9.85 28.03
C CYS A 271 -1.88 -10.11 29.24
N ALA A 272 -2.03 -9.35 30.33
CA ALA A 272 -1.70 -9.79 31.68
C ALA A 272 -2.52 -9.00 32.73
N SER A 273 -3.73 -9.49 32.98
CA SER A 273 -4.47 -9.59 34.25
C SER A 273 -4.69 -8.38 35.20
N PRO A 274 -5.74 -8.45 36.05
CA PRO A 274 -6.44 -7.31 36.64
C PRO A 274 -6.03 -7.03 38.08
N GLN A 275 -5.93 -5.76 38.47
CA GLN A 275 -6.11 -5.29 39.85
C GLN A 275 -6.23 -3.76 39.84
N GLY A 276 -7.28 -3.24 40.46
CA GLY A 276 -7.72 -1.85 40.32
C GLY A 276 -6.98 -0.81 41.17
N ALA A 277 -7.15 0.45 40.77
CA ALA A 277 -7.17 1.67 41.60
C ALA A 277 -7.36 2.86 40.63
N ARG A 278 -8.49 3.56 40.71
CA ARG A 278 -8.64 4.92 41.27
C ARG A 278 -7.85 6.04 40.54
N ALA A 279 -8.65 6.96 39.97
CA ALA A 279 -8.53 8.43 39.99
C ALA A 279 -7.34 9.14 39.28
N GLY A 280 -7.69 10.24 38.60
CA GLY A 280 -6.80 11.27 38.02
C GLY A 280 -7.10 11.47 36.53
N SER A 281 -8.00 12.36 36.08
CA SER A 281 -7.98 13.83 36.15
C SER A 281 -6.67 14.46 35.72
N CYS A 282 -6.58 14.79 34.43
CA CYS A 282 -5.69 15.85 33.92
C CYS A 282 -6.48 16.72 32.95
N GLY A 283 -7.13 17.74 33.50
CA GLY A 283 -7.44 18.96 32.76
C GLY A 283 -6.17 19.78 32.54
N GLY A 284 -6.16 20.57 31.47
CA GLY A 284 -5.10 21.53 31.16
C GLY A 284 -5.66 22.61 30.24
N THR A 285 -6.13 23.69 30.86
CA THR A 285 -6.50 25.00 30.30
C THR A 285 -5.29 25.70 29.67
N ALA A 286 -5.44 26.30 28.48
CA ALA A 286 -5.62 27.74 28.23
C ALA A 286 -4.34 28.62 28.27
N ASP A 287 -4.30 29.51 27.27
CA ASP A 287 -3.67 30.83 27.18
C ASP A 287 -2.17 31.01 26.88
N GLY A 288 -1.94 31.87 25.87
CA GLY A 288 -0.65 32.43 25.50
C GLY A 288 -0.72 33.30 24.25
N CYS A 289 -1.28 34.51 24.36
CA CYS A 289 -1.08 35.61 23.40
C CYS A 289 0.37 36.12 23.46
N GLY A 290 0.90 36.60 22.33
CA GLY A 290 2.13 37.39 22.32
C GLY A 290 2.60 37.79 20.91
N THR A 291 2.19 39.00 20.51
CA THR A 291 2.72 39.92 19.46
C THR A 291 3.02 39.39 18.06
#